data_AF-A0A4Q5T0K8-F1
#
_entry.id   AF-A0A4Q5T0K8-F1
#
_cell.length_a   1.000
_cell.length_b   1.000
_cell.length_c   1.000
_cell.angle_alpha   90.00
_cell.angle_beta   90.00
_cell.angle_gamma   90.00
#
_symmetry.space_group_name_H-M   'P 1'
#
loop_
_entity.id
_entity.type
_entity.pdbx_description
1 polymer ?
#
loop_
_entity_poly.entity_id
_entity_poly.type
_entity_poly.pdbx_seq_one_letter_code
_entity_poly.pdbx_strand_id
1 'polypeptide(L)' 'MDRNTQLILGVALVVAGAFVAIGFADARFLIFTGRPFGVVLAIVGVLDIAEALYKDRRRRP' A
#
# COMPACT_ATOMS: atom_id res chain seq x y z
N MET A 1 6.27 -11.35 12.11
CA MET A 1 5.34 -10.22 12.22
C MET A 1 3.96 -10.77 12.46
N ASP A 2 3.26 -10.22 13.45
CA ASP A 2 1.90 -10.64 13.76
C ASP A 2 0.95 -10.23 12.63
N ARG A 3 -0.08 -11.05 12.38
CA ARG A 3 -1.06 -10.85 11.29
C ARG A 3 -1.71 -9.47 11.33
N ASN A 4 -2.00 -8.97 12.53
CA ASN A 4 -2.54 -7.64 12.74
C ASN A 4 -1.55 -6.55 12.31
N THR A 5 -0.26 -6.72 12.61
CA THR A 5 0.80 -5.78 12.20
C THR A 5 0.90 -5.70 10.67
N GLN A 6 0.79 -6.82 9.97
CA GLN A 6 0.86 -6.88 8.52
C GLN A 6 -0.34 -6.20 7.85
N LEU A 7 -1.55 -6.40 8.39
CA LEU A 7 -2.76 -5.70 7.92
C LEU A 7 -2.70 -4.20 8.20
N ILE A 8 -2.26 -3.80 9.39
CA ILE A 8 -2.14 -2.38 9.77
C ILE A 8 -1.11 -1.68 8.86
N LEU A 9 0.02 -2.32 8.58
CA LEU A 9 1.04 -1.81 7.64
C LEU A 9 0.48 -1.68 6.22
N GLY A 10 -0.20 -2.70 5.71
CA GLY A 10 -0.80 -2.66 4.37
C GLY A 10 -1.84 -1.53 4.24
N VAL A 11 -2.74 -1.40 5.22
CA VAL A 11 -3.73 -0.32 5.25
C VAL A 11 -3.06 1.05 5.34
N ALA A 12 -2.05 1.20 6.21
CA ALA A 12 -1.29 2.44 6.33
C ALA A 12 -0.59 2.82 5.01
N LEU A 13 -0.02 1.84 4.28
CA LEU A 13 0.59 2.06 2.97
C LEU A 13 -0.44 2.53 1.93
N VAL A 14 -1.61 1.88 1.87
CA VAL A 14 -2.67 2.27 0.93
C VAL A 14 -3.16 3.69 1.21
N VAL A 15 -3.42 4.00 2.48
CA VAL A 15 -3.90 5.34 2.88
C VAL A 15 -2.83 6.40 2.62
N ALA A 16 -1.57 6.16 2.98
CA ALA A 16 -0.48 7.08 2.71
C ALA A 16 -0.26 7.29 1.20
N GLY A 17 -0.35 6.21 0.39
CA GLY A 17 -0.25 6.28 -1.06
C GLY A 17 -1.36 7.10 -1.70
N ALA A 18 -2.61 6.89 -1.26
CA ALA A 18 -3.75 7.69 -1.70
C ALA A 18 -3.61 9.17 -1.30
N PHE A 19 -3.15 9.44 -0.07
CA PHE A 19 -2.94 10.81 0.42
C PHE A 19 -1.86 11.54 -0.37
N VAL A 20 -0.77 10.87 -0.71
CA VAL A 20 0.31 11.42 -1.55
C VAL A 20 -0.17 11.61 -2.99
N ALA A 21 -0.92 10.66 -3.56
CA ALA A 21 -1.43 10.76 -4.92
C ALA A 21 -2.38 11.95 -5.11
N ILE A 22 -3.19 12.27 -4.10
CA ILE A 22 -4.22 13.31 -4.17
C ILE A 22 -3.68 14.66 -3.65
N GLY A 23 -3.04 14.67 -2.48
CA GLY A 23 -2.59 15.89 -1.80
C GLY A 23 -1.25 16.44 -2.28
N PHE A 24 -0.41 15.58 -2.88
CA PHE A 24 0.94 15.95 -3.34
C PHE A 24 1.14 15.62 -4.82
N ALA A 25 0.07 15.67 -5.62
CA ALA A 25 0.08 15.28 -7.04
C ALA A 25 1.23 15.92 -7.85
N ASP A 26 1.56 17.19 -7.56
CA ASP A 26 2.59 17.97 -8.25
C ASP A 26 3.95 18.01 -7.51
N ALA A 27 4.03 17.43 -6.30
CA ALA A 27 5.28 17.38 -5.56
C ALA A 27 6.25 16.39 -6.22
N ARG A 28 7.53 16.73 -6.33
CA ARG A 28 8.55 15.84 -6.88
C ARG A 28 9.21 15.06 -5.75
N PHE A 29 8.96 13.75 -5.69
CA PHE A 29 9.62 12.82 -4.77
C PHE A 29 10.73 12.09 -5.51
N LEU A 30 11.98 12.50 -5.25
CA LEU A 30 13.19 11.97 -5.90
C LEU A 30 13.12 12.08 -7.43
N ILE A 31 12.84 10.97 -8.11
CA ILE A 31 12.74 10.83 -9.58
C ILE A 31 11.30 10.77 -10.10
N PHE A 32 10.30 10.76 -9.21
CA PHE A 32 8.89 10.64 -9.57
C PHE A 32 8.07 11.85 -9.13
N THR A 33 7.10 12.25 -9.95
CA THR A 33 6.05 13.19 -9.54
C THR A 33 5.10 12.50 -8.55
N GLY A 34 4.46 13.24 -7.64
CA GLY A 34 3.73 12.66 -6.51
C GLY A 34 2.51 11.84 -6.92
N ARG A 35 1.88 12.14 -8.05
CA ARG A 35 0.84 11.28 -8.65
C ARG A 35 1.35 9.87 -9.00
N PRO A 36 2.34 9.69 -9.90
CA PRO A 36 2.84 8.36 -10.23
C PRO A 36 3.43 7.63 -9.01
N PHE A 37 4.13 8.33 -8.11
CA PHE A 37 4.64 7.73 -6.88
C PHE A 37 3.52 7.23 -5.96
N GLY A 38 2.49 8.05 -5.72
CA GLY A 38 1.35 7.68 -4.89
C GLY A 38 0.55 6.50 -5.46
N VAL A 39 0.41 6.40 -6.79
CA VAL A 39 -0.23 5.25 -7.45
C VAL A 39 0.58 3.96 -7.22
N VAL A 40 1.90 4.00 -7.38
CA VAL A 40 2.76 2.83 -7.13
C VAL A 40 2.65 2.40 -5.67
N LEU A 41 2.71 3.35 -4.73
CA LEU A 41 2.60 3.07 -3.30
C LEU A 41 1.24 2.43 -2.94
N ALA A 42 0.16 2.93 -3.53
CA ALA A 42 -1.17 2.36 -3.36
C ALA A 42 -1.26 0.93 -3.91
N ILE A 43 -0.70 0.66 -5.10
CA ILE A 43 -0.67 -0.68 -5.69
C ILE A 43 0.11 -1.65 -4.80
N VAL A 44 1.29 -1.25 -4.31
CA VAL A 44 2.10 -2.09 -3.40
C VAL A 44 1.33 -2.41 -2.12
N GLY A 45 0.67 -1.42 -1.51
CA GLY A 45 -0.16 -1.64 -0.33
C GLY A 45 -1.33 -2.61 -0.59
N VAL A 46 -1.97 -2.52 -1.76
CA VAL A 46 -3.05 -3.45 -2.15
C VAL A 46 -2.50 -4.86 -2.34
N LEU A 47 -1.32 -5.02 -2.96
CA LEU A 47 -0.68 -6.32 -3.14
C LEU A 47 -0.32 -6.98 -1.80
N ASP A 48 0.22 -6.22 -0.84
CA ASP A 48 0.51 -6.71 0.51
C ASP A 48 -0.76 -7.21 1.22
N ILE A 49 -1.87 -6.46 1.11
CA ILE A 49 -3.16 -6.85 1.68
C ILE A 49 -3.68 -8.13 0.98
N ALA A 50 -3.60 -8.18 -0.34
CA ALA A 50 -4.04 -9.33 -1.13
C ALA A 50 -3.22 -10.59 -0.82
N GLU A 51 -1.90 -10.47 -0.65
CA GLU A 51 -1.02 -11.58 -0.28
C GLU A 51 -1.34 -12.08 1.15
N ALA A 52 -1.53 -11.16 2.09
CA ALA A 52 -1.94 -11.51 3.45
C ALA A 52 -3.28 -12.29 3.46
N LEU A 53 -4.28 -11.83 2.70
CA LEU A 53 -5.57 -12.51 2.54
C LEU A 53 -5.45 -13.87 1.84
N TYR A 54 -4.62 -13.97 0.80
CA TYR A 54 -4.41 -15.21 0.05
C TYR A 54 -3.72 -16.28 0.91
N LYS A 55 -2.72 -15.87 1.69
CA LYS A 55 -1.99 -16.75 2.61
C LYS A 55 -2.88 -17.27 3.75
N ASP A 56 -3.87 -16.48 4.16
CA ASP A 56 -4.87 -16.86 5.16
C ASP A 56 -5.85 -17.91 4.63
N ARG A 57 -6.29 -17.79 3.37
CA ARG A 57 -7.09 -18.84 2.69
C ARG A 57 -6.34 -20.15 2.56
N ARG A 58 -5.03 -20.12 2.33
CA ARG A 58 -4.19 -21.32 2.20
C ARG A 58 -3.90 -22.03 3.52
N ARG A 59 -4.16 -21.38 4.67
CA ARG A 59 -3.95 -21.96 6.02
C ARG A 59 -5.20 -22.57 6.63
N ARG A 60 -6.37 -22.41 6.01
CA ARG A 60 -7.57 -23.17 6.39
C ARG A 60 -7.74 -24.33 5.38
N PRO A 61 -7.45 -25.59 5.78
CA PRO A 61 -7.78 -26.76 4.97
C PRO A 61 -9.29 -26.90 4.79
#